data_AF-A0A1G3I7A2-F1
#
_entry.id   AF-A0A1G3I7A2-F1
#
_cell.length_a   1.000
_cell.length_b   1.000
_cell.length_c   1.000
_cell.angle_alpha   90.00
_cell.angle_beta   90.00
_cell.angle_gamma   90.00
#
_symmetry.space_group_name_H-M   'P 1'
#
loop_
_entity.id
_entity.type
_entity.pdbx_description
1 polymer ?
#
loop_
_entity_poly.entity_id
_entity_poly.type
_entity_poly.pdbx_seq_one_letter_code
_entity_poly.pdbx_strand_id
1 'polypeptide(L)' 'MEELVMDKVKYGVRFCTRRPAEQLEAWLRRNCLKSWDIKLSGMVEDRAGNLMKQLTVYFDIERDRKVFETCYFAH' A
#
# COMPACT_ATOMS: atom_id res chain seq x y z
N MET A 1 -9.24 -16.52 -25.39
CA MET A 1 -8.09 -15.92 -24.71
C MET A 1 -8.69 -14.90 -23.76
N GLU A 2 -8.92 -15.30 -22.51
CA GLU A 2 -9.51 -14.42 -21.49
C GLU A 2 -8.52 -13.31 -21.19
N GLU A 3 -8.81 -12.10 -21.67
CA GLU A 3 -8.23 -10.87 -21.12
C GLU A 3 -8.64 -10.82 -19.65
N LEU A 4 -7.73 -11.23 -18.77
CA LEU A 4 -7.76 -10.87 -17.37
C LEU A 4 -7.68 -9.34 -17.32
N VAL A 5 -8.84 -8.69 -17.38
CA VAL A 5 -8.99 -7.29 -17.01
C VAL A 5 -8.53 -7.24 -15.56
N MET A 6 -7.26 -6.90 -15.34
CA MET A 6 -6.76 -6.52 -14.03
C MET A 6 -7.65 -5.37 -13.60
N ASP A 7 -8.63 -5.66 -12.74
CA ASP A 7 -9.54 -4.65 -12.22
C ASP A 7 -8.65 -3.55 -11.66
N LYS A 8 -8.69 -2.40 -12.34
CA LYS A 8 -7.67 -1.37 -12.21
C LYS A 8 -7.77 -0.88 -10.79
N VAL A 9 -6.86 -1.27 -9.92
CA VAL A 9 -6.71 -0.67 -8.59
C VAL A 9 -6.64 0.86 -8.76
N LYS A 10 -7.70 1.57 -8.37
CA LYS A 10 -7.93 2.99 -8.74
C LYS A 10 -7.38 3.96 -7.70
N TYR A 11 -7.41 3.55 -6.44
CA TYR A 11 -7.21 4.43 -5.31
C TYR A 11 -5.82 4.21 -4.71
N GLY A 12 -4.85 5.05 -5.05
CA GLY A 12 -3.46 4.92 -4.59
C GLY A 12 -3.16 5.75 -3.34
N VAL A 13 -2.45 5.15 -2.37
CA VAL A 13 -1.86 5.83 -1.20
C VAL A 13 -0.35 5.64 -1.25
N ARG A 14 0.38 6.76 -1.33
CA ARG A 14 1.85 6.76 -1.32
C ARG A 14 2.36 7.14 0.06
N PHE A 15 3.31 6.37 0.57
CA PHE A 15 3.95 6.65 1.85
C PHE A 15 5.36 6.07 1.92
N CYS A 16 6.10 6.52 2.92
CA CYS A 16 7.44 6.02 3.22
C CYS A 16 7.36 5.10 4.44
N THR A 17 8.02 3.95 4.37
CA THR A 17 8.05 3.01 5.48
C THR A 17 9.41 2.35 5.63
N ARG A 18 9.75 2.05 6.88
CA ARG A 18 10.86 1.14 7.24
C ARG A 18 10.35 -0.27 7.53
N ARG A 19 9.03 -0.46 7.65
CA ARG A 19 8.44 -1.77 7.93
C ARG A 19 8.60 -2.70 6.72
N PRO A 20 8.79 -4.01 6.95
CA PRO A 20 8.86 -4.97 5.86
C PRO A 20 7.53 -5.05 5.11
N ALA A 21 7.60 -5.31 3.80
CA ALA A 21 6.42 -5.42 2.94
C ALA A 21 5.46 -6.52 3.43
N GLU A 22 5.99 -7.60 4.00
CA GLU A 22 5.19 -8.71 4.54
C GLU A 22 4.24 -8.28 5.66
N GLN A 23 4.65 -7.34 6.52
CA GLN A 23 3.77 -6.82 7.58
C GLN A 23 2.65 -5.96 6.98
N LEU A 24 2.96 -5.19 5.94
CA LEU A 24 1.97 -4.42 5.20
C LEU A 24 0.97 -5.35 4.51
N GLU A 25 1.44 -6.39 3.82
CA GLU A 25 0.59 -7.40 3.19
C GLU A 25 -0.29 -8.12 4.21
N ALA A 26 0.27 -8.53 5.35
CA ALA A 26 -0.49 -9.19 6.41
C ALA A 26 -1.59 -8.29 6.96
N TRP A 27 -1.33 -6.98 7.10
CA TRP A 27 -2.34 -6.02 7.52
C TRP A 27 -3.44 -5.86 6.48
N LEU A 28 -3.07 -5.70 5.21
CA LEU A 28 -4.01 -5.54 4.09
C LEU A 28 -4.92 -6.77 3.95
N ARG A 29 -4.36 -7.99 4.07
CA ARG A 29 -5.14 -9.24 4.06
C ARG A 29 -6.18 -9.33 5.18
N ARG A 30 -5.91 -8.70 6.33
CA ARG A 30 -6.81 -8.75 7.50
C ARG A 30 -7.87 -7.66 7.51
N ASN A 31 -7.57 -6.49 6.93
CA ASN A 31 -8.39 -5.29 7.08
C ASN A 31 -9.05 -4.82 5.77
N CYS A 32 -8.60 -5.30 4.61
CA CYS A 32 -9.18 -4.93 3.31
C CYS A 32 -10.04 -6.06 2.75
N LEU A 33 -11.11 -5.69 2.04
CA LEU A 33 -12.16 -6.60 1.58
C LEU A 33 -11.93 -7.06 0.12
N LYS A 34 -11.22 -6.25 -0.68
CA LYS A 34 -11.03 -6.47 -2.12
C LYS A 34 -9.55 -6.50 -2.48
N SER A 35 -9.28 -6.51 -3.79
CA SER A 35 -7.93 -6.51 -4.35
C SER A 35 -7.18 -5.23 -4.02
N TRP A 36 -5.91 -5.40 -3.66
CA TRP A 36 -4.94 -4.33 -3.43
C TRP A 36 -3.63 -4.72 -4.10
N ASP A 37 -2.83 -3.72 -4.47
CA ASP A 37 -1.54 -3.91 -5.13
C ASP A 37 -0.50 -3.01 -4.47
N ILE A 38 0.69 -3.53 -4.21
CA ILE A 38 1.77 -2.78 -3.56
C ILE A 38 2.89 -2.58 -4.56
N LYS A 39 3.23 -1.32 -4.85
CA LYS A 39 4.35 -0.98 -5.73
C LYS A 39 5.43 -0.22 -4.99
N LEU A 40 6.66 -0.70 -5.11
CA LEU A 40 7.84 0.08 -4.73
C LEU A 40 7.94 1.27 -5.69
N SER A 41 7.77 2.48 -5.15
CA SER A 41 7.88 3.72 -5.90
C SER A 41 9.30 4.30 -5.87
N GLY A 42 10.11 3.90 -4.88
CA GLY A 42 11.51 4.29 -4.81
C GLY A 42 12.10 4.08 -3.42
N MET A 43 13.28 4.65 -3.19
CA MET A 43 13.89 4.78 -1.88
C MET A 43 14.09 6.26 -1.58
N VAL A 44 13.84 6.66 -0.33
CA VAL A 44 14.05 8.03 0.14
C VAL A 44 14.89 8.00 1.40
N GLU A 45 15.74 8.99 1.58
CA GLU A 45 16.56 9.13 2.78
C GLU A 45 15.83 10.02 3.80
N ASP A 46 15.81 9.59 5.06
CA ASP A 46 15.26 10.41 6.14
C ASP A 46 16.26 11.46 6.62
N ARG A 47 15.83 12.39 7.48
CA ARG A 47 16.69 13.47 7.99
C ARG A 47 17.91 12.97 8.79
N ALA A 48 17.86 11.73 9.30
CA ALA A 48 18.98 11.08 9.97
C ALA A 48 19.88 10.25 9.03
N GLY A 49 19.67 10.32 7.71
CA GLY A 49 20.49 9.61 6.73
C GLY A 49 20.14 8.14 6.50
N ASN A 50 19.00 7.65 7.02
CA ASN A 50 18.62 6.26 6.83
C ASN A 50 17.72 6.10 5.60
N LEU A 51 17.99 5.06 4.80
CA LEU A 51 17.17 4.69 3.66
C LEU A 51 15.82 4.13 4.11
N MET A 52 14.75 4.73 3.62
CA MET A 52 13.36 4.28 3.73
C MET A 52 12.83 3.86 2.36
N LYS A 53 11.93 2.88 2.34
CA LYS A 53 11.25 2.46 1.12
C LYS A 53 10.03 3.35 0.91
N GLN A 54 9.91 3.94 -0.27
CA GLN A 54 8.69 4.62 -0.69
C GLN A 54 7.79 3.62 -1.41
N LEU A 55 6.63 3.33 -0.83
CA LEU A 55 5.64 2.41 -1.37
C LEU A 55 4.39 3.19 -1.81
N THR A 56 3.74 2.70 -2.86
CA THR A 56 2.38 3.10 -3.22
C THR A 56 1.51 1.86 -3.15
N VAL A 57 0.46 1.91 -2.33
CA VAL A 57 -0.54 0.86 -2.24
C VAL A 57 -1.77 1.32 -2.99
N TYR A 58 -2.19 0.54 -3.97
CA TYR A 58 -3.38 0.78 -4.74
C TYR A 58 -4.51 -0.12 -4.24
N PHE A 59 -5.69 0.46 -4.14
CA PHE A 59 -6.90 -0.23 -3.70
C PHE A 59 -7.94 -0.23 -4.83
N ASP A 60 -8.66 -1.33 -4.94
CA ASP A 60 -9.82 -1.43 -5.82
C ASP A 60 -10.97 -0.51 -5.37
N ILE A 61 -11.24 -0.45 -4.05
CA ILE A 61 -12.33 0.34 -3.46
C ILE A 61 -11.84 1.48 -2.57
N GLU A 62 -12.58 2.60 -2.58
CA GLU A 62 -12.24 3.79 -1.79
C GLU A 62 -12.34 3.54 -0.28
N ARG A 63 -13.25 2.64 0.16
CA ARG A 63 -13.40 2.29 1.58
C ARG A 63 -12.10 1.69 2.13
N ASP A 64 -11.49 0.75 1.42
CA ASP A 64 -10.25 0.10 1.86
C ASP A 64 -9.09 1.11 1.90
N ARG A 65 -9.04 2.02 0.93
CA ARG A 65 -8.11 3.16 0.94
C ARG A 65 -8.25 4.01 2.21
N LYS A 66 -9.49 4.38 2.56
CA LYS A 66 -9.79 5.18 3.76
C LYS A 66 -9.42 4.43 5.03
N VAL A 67 -9.78 3.15 5.14
CA VAL A 67 -9.41 2.30 6.28
C VAL A 67 -7.88 2.21 6.40
N PHE A 68 -7.17 2.06 5.30
CA PHE A 68 -5.71 2.08 5.29
C PHE A 68 -5.15 3.42 5.80
N GLU A 69 -5.62 4.55 5.25
CA GLU A 69 -5.16 5.88 5.69
C GLU A 69 -5.45 6.15 7.17
N THR A 70 -6.61 5.73 7.69
CA THR A 70 -7.01 6.02 9.07
C THR A 70 -6.44 5.02 10.09
N CYS A 71 -6.28 3.75 9.73
CA CYS A 71 -5.99 2.69 10.69
C CYS A 71 -4.56 2.15 10.57
N TYR A 72 -3.91 2.21 9.39
CA TYR A 72 -2.53 1.73 9.25
C TYR A 72 -1.52 2.73 9.81
N PHE A 73 -1.74 4.04 9.61
CA PHE A 73 -0.83 5.09 10.10
C PHE A 73 -1.08 5.51 11.55
N ALA A 74 -2.19 5.09 12.15
CA ALA A 74 -2.49 5.36 13.56
C ALA A 74 -1.71 4.46 14.54
N HIS A 75 -0.95 3.46 14.06
CA HIS A 75 -0.19 2.48 14.83
C HIS A 75 1.27 2.37 14.38
#